data_AF-Q07YD4-F1
#
_entry.id   AF-Q07YD4-F1
#
_cell.length_a   1.000
_cell.length_b   1.000
_cell.length_c   1.000
_cell.angle_alpha   90.00
_cell.angle_beta   90.00
_cell.angle_gamma   90.00
#
_symmetry.space_group_name_H-M   'P 1'
#
loop_
_entity.id
_entity.type
_entity.pdbx_description
1 polymer ?
#
loop_
_entity_poly.entity_id
_entity_poly.type
_entity_poly.pdbx_seq_one_letter_code
_entity_poly.pdbx_strand_id
1 'polypeptide(L)'
;MFELIFFTSNRVKTQHAKYLCRDFNIKVINFSEKTKRANYDEPRIDNREQLLKISIENAIKQANLSGLGKNKPFIIEDTSVDIHALSRKYKKEYPGVDIKYWMQQIKFIDLDLELELLGNNRSVTIRSDLVLYFPELSDLPLYFTGTTDGKITATDNQFDTNVIYPWLDNKTFNRWFIPKNETVVISKLPIEKADLHDFRGLAFKKLLDFLESKNVIKKKSPETPSIDSNELFDGEFQCHIIVGLTCAGKTTIAQFLVNESNYLHIEASDFMHEIYRENHGVGSDVPIGLFAKELLKKQPQAVAERVINYLSKFKPQNIVITGFRLEEEVAYIESKLSSLTSKHRIVVNAERKERERRKADRNRVGDSHSIESLCSGIVILAT
;
A
#
# COMPACT_ATOMS: atom_id res chain seq x y z
N MET A 1 -7.38 -15.78 -11.01
CA MET A 1 -7.43 -14.63 -10.06
C MET A 1 -7.97 -13.44 -10.82
N PHE A 2 -9.00 -12.77 -10.30
CA PHE A 2 -9.63 -11.63 -10.96
C PHE A 2 -8.72 -10.40 -10.88
N GLU A 3 -8.45 -9.74 -12.00
CA GLU A 3 -7.66 -8.51 -12.03
C GLU A 3 -8.59 -7.31 -12.19
N LEU A 4 -8.48 -6.33 -11.28
CA LEU A 4 -9.22 -5.07 -11.34
C LEU A 4 -8.26 -3.91 -11.55
N ILE A 5 -8.39 -3.22 -12.68
CA ILE A 5 -7.52 -2.08 -13.00
C ILE A 5 -8.08 -0.83 -12.32
N PHE A 6 -7.23 -0.07 -11.64
CA PHE A 6 -7.59 1.22 -11.06
C PHE A 6 -7.01 2.36 -11.90
N PHE A 7 -7.89 3.11 -12.55
CA PHE A 7 -7.56 4.35 -13.26
C PHE A 7 -7.45 5.51 -12.27
N THR A 8 -6.26 5.64 -11.67
CA THR A 8 -5.90 6.78 -10.82
C THR A 8 -4.41 7.05 -10.91
N SER A 9 -4.00 8.32 -10.91
CA SER A 9 -2.60 8.71 -10.77
C SER A 9 -2.14 8.73 -9.31
N ASN A 10 -3.07 8.60 -8.36
CA ASN A 10 -2.79 8.65 -6.93
C ASN A 10 -2.42 7.26 -6.38
N ARG A 11 -1.15 7.12 -5.96
CA ARG A 11 -0.63 5.87 -5.38
C ARG A 11 -1.27 5.54 -4.04
N VAL A 12 -1.55 6.54 -3.20
CA VAL A 12 -2.23 6.33 -1.92
C VAL A 12 -3.63 5.75 -2.13
N LYS A 13 -4.39 6.25 -3.13
CA LYS A 13 -5.67 5.65 -3.52
C LYS A 13 -5.50 4.19 -3.95
N THR A 14 -4.47 3.88 -4.75
CA THR A 14 -4.20 2.51 -5.21
C THR A 14 -3.88 1.58 -4.04
N GLN A 15 -3.07 2.03 -3.08
CA GLN A 15 -2.70 1.24 -1.91
C GLN A 15 -3.89 1.03 -0.97
N HIS A 16 -4.71 2.06 -0.80
CA HIS A 16 -5.94 1.92 -0.05
C HIS A 16 -6.90 0.92 -0.72
N ALA A 17 -7.05 0.95 -2.04
CA ALA A 17 -7.84 -0.05 -2.77
C ALA A 17 -7.27 -1.48 -2.62
N LYS A 18 -5.94 -1.66 -2.67
CA LYS A 18 -5.30 -2.96 -2.40
C LYS A 18 -5.60 -3.45 -0.98
N TYR A 19 -5.55 -2.56 0.01
CA TYR A 19 -5.93 -2.84 1.39
C TYR A 19 -7.40 -3.25 1.53
N LEU A 20 -8.33 -2.49 0.96
CA LEU A 20 -9.78 -2.76 1.03
C LEU A 20 -10.16 -4.09 0.36
N CYS A 21 -9.39 -4.51 -0.63
CA CYS A 21 -9.60 -5.74 -1.38
C CYS A 21 -8.84 -6.97 -0.83
N ARG A 22 -8.06 -6.82 0.26
CA ARG A 22 -7.07 -7.81 0.72
C ARG A 22 -7.65 -9.20 1.02
N ASP A 23 -8.91 -9.27 1.46
CA ASP A 23 -9.58 -10.50 1.87
C ASP A 23 -10.27 -11.25 0.71
N PHE A 24 -10.20 -10.71 -0.51
CA PHE A 24 -10.82 -11.30 -1.70
C PHE A 24 -9.76 -11.75 -2.70
N ASN A 25 -10.08 -12.75 -3.53
CA ASN A 25 -9.21 -13.30 -4.58
C ASN A 25 -9.07 -12.37 -5.82
N ILE A 26 -8.96 -11.07 -5.55
CA ILE A 26 -8.85 -9.97 -6.49
C ILE A 26 -7.43 -9.38 -6.42
N LYS A 27 -6.92 -8.98 -7.58
CA LYS A 27 -5.67 -8.25 -7.70
C LYS A 27 -5.96 -6.86 -8.24
N VAL A 28 -5.81 -5.85 -7.38
CA VAL A 28 -5.92 -4.44 -7.77
C VAL A 28 -4.60 -3.97 -8.37
N ILE A 29 -4.66 -3.41 -9.58
CA ILE A 29 -3.46 -3.01 -10.34
C ILE A 29 -3.66 -1.59 -10.85
N ASN A 30 -2.68 -0.71 -10.64
CA ASN A 30 -2.75 0.62 -11.23
C ASN A 30 -2.64 0.55 -12.76
N PHE A 31 -3.37 1.37 -13.50
CA PHE A 31 -3.29 1.37 -14.97
C PHE A 31 -1.85 1.60 -15.49
N SER A 32 -1.07 2.44 -14.80
CA SER A 32 0.33 2.72 -15.17
C SER A 32 1.28 1.54 -14.93
N GLU A 33 0.92 0.59 -14.07
CA GLU A 33 1.65 -0.68 -13.88
C GLU A 33 1.44 -1.64 -15.06
N LYS A 34 0.30 -1.53 -15.76
CA LYS A 34 -0.03 -2.38 -16.93
C LYS A 34 0.43 -1.77 -18.24
N THR A 35 0.38 -0.45 -18.39
CA THR A 35 0.70 0.21 -19.65
C THR A 35 1.25 1.61 -19.43
N LYS A 36 2.29 1.97 -20.21
CA LYS A 36 2.79 3.34 -20.31
C LYS A 36 2.08 4.15 -21.41
N ARG A 37 1.13 3.54 -22.13
CA ARG A 37 0.45 4.14 -23.30
C ARG A 37 -0.89 4.80 -22.96
N ALA A 38 -1.43 4.56 -21.78
CA ALA A 38 -2.62 5.25 -21.31
C ALA A 38 -2.19 6.55 -20.60
N ASN A 39 -2.90 7.63 -20.89
CA ASN A 39 -2.76 8.89 -20.15
C ASN A 39 -4.13 9.29 -19.62
N TYR A 40 -4.38 8.96 -18.36
CA TYR A 40 -5.62 9.32 -17.67
C TYR A 40 -5.43 10.66 -16.96
N ASP A 41 -6.20 11.64 -17.38
CA ASP A 41 -6.27 12.95 -16.75
C ASP A 41 -7.70 13.19 -16.25
N GLU A 42 -7.80 13.54 -14.98
CA GLU A 42 -9.07 13.76 -14.30
C GLU A 42 -9.42 15.24 -14.41
N PRO A 43 -10.52 15.60 -15.10
CA PRO A 43 -10.82 17.00 -15.37
C PRO A 43 -11.23 17.70 -14.06
N ARG A 44 -10.86 18.97 -13.90
CA ARG A 44 -11.32 19.78 -12.76
C ARG A 44 -12.70 20.36 -13.08
N ILE A 45 -13.76 19.70 -12.60
CA ILE A 45 -15.16 20.06 -12.87
C ILE A 45 -15.95 20.04 -11.55
N ASP A 46 -16.59 21.15 -11.21
CA ASP A 46 -17.38 21.29 -9.96
C ASP A 46 -18.62 20.38 -9.92
N ASN A 47 -19.19 20.02 -11.07
CA ASN A 47 -20.35 19.14 -11.16
C ASN A 47 -19.92 17.67 -11.11
N ARG A 48 -20.25 16.98 -10.02
CA ARG A 48 -19.92 15.56 -9.79
C ARG A 48 -20.39 14.62 -10.92
N GLU A 49 -21.63 14.73 -11.36
CA GLU A 49 -22.17 13.82 -12.38
C GLU A 49 -21.42 13.97 -13.69
N GLN A 50 -21.17 15.21 -14.09
CA GLN A 50 -20.39 15.53 -15.28
C GLN A 50 -18.93 15.09 -15.13
N LEU A 51 -18.32 15.31 -13.95
CA LEU A 51 -16.97 14.86 -13.62
C LEU A 51 -16.83 13.35 -13.80
N LEU A 52 -17.69 12.55 -13.14
CA LEU A 52 -17.64 11.10 -13.21
C LEU A 52 -17.91 10.59 -14.62
N LYS A 53 -18.87 11.19 -15.35
CA LYS A 53 -19.17 10.84 -16.74
C LYS A 53 -17.98 11.06 -17.66
N ILE A 54 -17.37 12.24 -17.64
CA ILE A 54 -16.23 12.55 -18.51
C ILE A 54 -15.02 11.69 -18.12
N SER A 55 -14.82 11.47 -16.82
CA SER A 55 -13.74 10.63 -16.30
C SER A 55 -13.87 9.19 -16.77
N ILE A 56 -15.06 8.58 -16.70
CA ILE A 56 -15.25 7.21 -17.15
C ILE A 56 -15.14 7.10 -18.67
N GLU A 57 -15.68 8.05 -19.43
CA GLU A 57 -15.55 8.10 -20.89
C GLU A 57 -14.09 8.21 -21.32
N ASN A 58 -13.29 9.04 -20.63
CA ASN A 58 -11.86 9.15 -20.84
C ASN A 58 -11.15 7.82 -20.52
N ALA A 59 -11.43 7.22 -19.35
CA ALA A 59 -10.83 5.96 -18.95
C ALA A 59 -11.13 4.82 -19.95
N ILE A 60 -12.38 4.71 -20.44
CA ILE A 60 -12.77 3.76 -21.51
C ILE A 60 -11.93 4.02 -22.77
N LYS A 61 -11.85 5.28 -23.21
CA LYS A 61 -11.04 5.65 -24.39
C LYS A 61 -9.57 5.26 -24.21
N GLN A 62 -8.98 5.56 -23.05
CA GLN A 62 -7.59 5.24 -22.74
C GLN A 62 -7.35 3.73 -22.65
N ALA A 63 -8.26 2.97 -22.06
CA ALA A 63 -8.20 1.52 -22.02
C ALA A 63 -8.18 0.91 -23.43
N ASN A 64 -9.01 1.43 -24.32
CA ASN A 64 -9.08 1.00 -25.72
C ASN A 64 -7.81 1.33 -26.52
N LEU A 65 -7.26 2.54 -26.34
CA LEU A 65 -6.05 2.98 -27.06
C LEU A 65 -4.77 2.30 -26.55
N SER A 66 -4.72 1.97 -25.27
CA SER A 66 -3.51 1.46 -24.62
C SER A 66 -3.31 -0.06 -24.75
N GLY A 67 -4.27 -0.76 -25.37
CA GLY A 67 -4.20 -2.21 -25.55
C GLY A 67 -4.46 -3.01 -24.28
N LEU A 68 -5.01 -2.39 -23.22
CA LEU A 68 -5.40 -3.10 -21.99
C LEU A 68 -6.47 -4.16 -22.27
N GLY A 69 -7.25 -4.00 -23.34
CA GLY A 69 -8.27 -4.91 -23.80
C GLY A 69 -9.66 -4.35 -23.51
N LYS A 70 -10.54 -4.39 -24.53
CA LYS A 70 -11.88 -3.76 -24.50
C LYS A 70 -12.79 -4.29 -23.37
N ASN A 71 -12.53 -5.52 -22.91
CA ASN A 71 -13.37 -6.19 -21.92
C ASN A 71 -12.74 -6.23 -20.52
N LYS A 72 -11.58 -5.60 -20.30
CA LYS A 72 -10.95 -5.64 -18.99
C LYS A 72 -11.71 -4.76 -17.99
N PRO A 73 -12.06 -5.30 -16.82
CA PRO A 73 -12.76 -4.54 -15.80
C PRO A 73 -11.82 -3.50 -15.17
N PHE A 74 -12.34 -2.30 -14.98
CA PHE A 74 -11.61 -1.23 -14.32
C PHE A 74 -12.52 -0.31 -13.52
N ILE A 75 -11.93 0.41 -12.58
CA ILE A 75 -12.60 1.39 -11.74
C ILE A 75 -11.96 2.76 -11.87
N ILE A 76 -12.78 3.80 -11.69
CA ILE A 76 -12.36 5.15 -11.27
C ILE A 76 -13.00 5.45 -9.91
N GLU A 77 -12.42 6.40 -9.18
CA GLU A 77 -12.95 6.84 -7.90
C GLU A 77 -12.70 8.32 -7.69
N ASP A 78 -13.74 9.03 -7.25
CA ASP A 78 -13.65 10.42 -6.84
C ASP A 78 -14.18 10.64 -5.42
N THR A 79 -13.59 11.62 -4.72
CA THR A 79 -13.93 11.95 -3.33
C THR A 79 -14.39 13.39 -3.25
N SER A 80 -15.45 13.62 -2.48
CA SER A 80 -16.01 14.94 -2.25
C SER A 80 -16.30 15.19 -0.78
N VAL A 81 -16.29 16.46 -0.39
CA VAL A 81 -16.52 16.91 0.98
C VAL A 81 -17.59 18.00 1.00
N ASP A 82 -18.63 17.78 1.78
CA ASP A 82 -19.70 18.73 2.05
C ASP A 82 -19.54 19.33 3.45
N ILE A 83 -18.99 20.54 3.55
CA ILE A 83 -18.92 21.29 4.80
C ILE A 83 -20.22 22.07 4.94
N HIS A 84 -21.15 21.60 5.77
CA HIS A 84 -22.55 22.04 5.75
C HIS A 84 -22.72 23.55 5.93
N ALA A 85 -21.88 24.19 6.76
CA ALA A 85 -21.91 25.65 6.93
C ALA A 85 -21.52 26.40 5.64
N LEU A 86 -20.45 25.97 4.99
CA LEU A 86 -19.98 26.57 3.74
C LEU A 86 -20.94 26.26 2.58
N SER A 87 -21.47 25.05 2.53
CA SER A 87 -22.43 24.67 1.49
C SER A 87 -23.72 25.49 1.56
N ARG A 88 -24.19 25.83 2.77
CA ARG A 88 -25.29 26.79 2.95
C ARG A 88 -24.92 28.20 2.47
N LYS A 89 -23.71 28.67 2.76
CA LYS A 89 -23.20 29.98 2.32
C LYS A 89 -23.12 30.07 0.79
N TYR A 90 -22.53 29.06 0.14
CA TYR A 90 -22.29 29.04 -1.30
C TYR A 90 -23.43 28.43 -2.11
N LYS A 91 -24.50 27.95 -1.44
CA LYS A 91 -25.69 27.32 -2.04
C LYS A 91 -25.37 26.16 -2.99
N LYS A 92 -24.28 25.44 -2.71
CA LYS A 92 -23.83 24.24 -3.42
C LYS A 92 -22.98 23.41 -2.47
N GLU A 93 -22.79 22.13 -2.76
CA GLU A 93 -21.82 21.32 -2.03
C GLU A 93 -20.43 21.96 -2.10
N TYR A 94 -19.82 22.23 -0.94
CA TYR A 94 -18.57 22.96 -0.85
C TYR A 94 -17.63 22.39 0.24
N PRO A 95 -16.34 22.14 -0.07
CA PRO A 95 -15.67 22.35 -1.37
C PRO A 95 -16.08 21.32 -2.45
N GLY A 96 -16.86 20.31 -2.09
CA GLY A 96 -17.33 19.26 -3.00
C GLY A 96 -16.16 18.46 -3.57
N VAL A 97 -16.22 18.18 -4.86
CA VAL A 97 -15.20 17.44 -5.62
C VAL A 97 -13.89 18.23 -5.80
N ASP A 98 -13.87 19.54 -5.54
CA ASP A 98 -12.66 20.36 -5.61
C ASP A 98 -11.76 20.24 -4.36
N ILE A 99 -12.12 19.35 -3.42
CA ILE A 99 -11.45 19.21 -2.11
C ILE A 99 -9.92 19.12 -2.21
N LYS A 100 -9.39 18.40 -3.22
CA LYS A 100 -7.95 18.25 -3.41
C LYS A 100 -7.25 19.59 -3.62
N TYR A 101 -7.81 20.44 -4.48
CA TYR A 101 -7.23 21.74 -4.81
C TYR A 101 -7.52 22.76 -3.71
N TRP A 102 -8.72 22.71 -3.14
CA TRP A 102 -9.10 23.52 -1.99
C TRP A 102 -8.16 23.31 -0.79
N MET A 103 -7.81 22.06 -0.47
CA MET A 103 -6.87 21.71 0.61
C MET A 103 -5.45 22.26 0.39
N GLN A 104 -5.03 22.50 -0.86
CA GLN A 104 -3.72 23.07 -1.16
C GLN A 104 -3.66 24.59 -0.88
N GLN A 105 -4.81 25.25 -0.85
CA GLN A 105 -4.92 26.70 -0.76
C GLN A 105 -5.35 27.16 0.63
N ILE A 106 -6.25 26.40 1.28
CA ILE A 106 -6.83 26.79 2.55
C ILE A 106 -5.90 26.51 3.73
N LYS A 107 -5.79 27.48 4.66
CA LYS A 107 -5.15 27.27 5.96
C LYS A 107 -6.23 26.94 7.00
N PHE A 108 -5.87 26.14 8.00
CA PHE A 108 -6.82 25.76 9.05
C PHE A 108 -7.40 27.00 9.75
N ILE A 109 -6.57 28.00 10.08
CA ILE A 109 -7.01 29.22 10.77
C ILE A 109 -8.08 29.98 9.99
N ASP A 110 -7.98 30.03 8.66
CA ASP A 110 -8.96 30.74 7.82
C ASP A 110 -10.30 29.99 7.79
N LEU A 111 -10.24 28.67 7.68
CA LEU A 111 -11.41 27.80 7.78
C LEU A 111 -12.07 27.92 9.17
N ASP A 112 -11.27 27.92 10.23
CA ASP A 112 -11.72 27.99 11.61
C ASP A 112 -12.52 29.27 11.86
N LEU A 113 -11.96 30.42 11.49
CA LEU A 113 -12.61 31.73 11.58
C LEU A 113 -13.90 31.79 10.74
N GLU A 114 -13.87 31.25 9.51
CA GLU A 114 -15.06 31.24 8.66
C GLU A 114 -16.19 30.41 9.26
N LEU A 115 -15.87 29.25 9.86
CA LEU A 115 -16.86 28.41 10.54
C LEU A 115 -17.42 29.11 11.79
N GLU A 116 -16.59 29.80 12.58
CA GLU A 116 -17.04 30.58 13.74
C GLU A 116 -18.04 31.67 13.34
N LEU A 117 -17.73 32.44 12.29
CA LEU A 117 -18.61 33.48 11.74
C LEU A 117 -19.93 32.91 11.20
N LEU A 118 -19.97 31.63 10.84
CA LEU A 118 -21.16 30.91 10.36
C LEU A 118 -21.88 30.13 11.48
N GLY A 119 -21.70 30.55 12.73
CA GLY A 119 -22.36 29.96 13.90
C GLY A 119 -21.69 28.69 14.41
N ASN A 120 -20.40 28.50 14.09
CA ASN A 120 -19.55 27.38 14.50
C ASN A 120 -20.13 25.98 14.16
N ASN A 121 -20.91 25.88 13.08
CA ASN A 121 -21.37 24.58 12.59
C ASN A 121 -20.25 23.88 11.83
N ARG A 122 -19.60 22.92 12.49
CA ARG A 122 -18.49 22.13 11.93
C ARG A 122 -18.92 20.84 11.26
N SER A 123 -20.22 20.62 11.08
CA SER A 123 -20.75 19.37 10.51
C SER A 123 -20.25 19.18 9.07
N VAL A 124 -19.82 17.97 8.76
CA VAL A 124 -19.29 17.61 7.44
C VAL A 124 -19.71 16.20 7.04
N THR A 125 -19.96 16.02 5.75
CA THR A 125 -20.17 14.70 5.13
C THR A 125 -19.08 14.48 4.08
N ILE A 126 -18.38 13.35 4.16
CA ILE A 126 -17.43 12.93 3.13
C ILE A 126 -18.08 11.84 2.29
N ARG A 127 -17.91 11.92 0.98
CA ARG A 127 -18.48 10.98 0.01
C ARG A 127 -17.39 10.47 -0.94
N SER A 128 -17.39 9.16 -1.21
CA SER A 128 -16.62 8.54 -2.29
C SER A 128 -17.56 7.87 -3.27
N ASP A 129 -17.34 8.15 -4.55
CA ASP A 129 -18.06 7.53 -5.67
C ASP A 129 -17.08 6.68 -6.46
N LEU A 130 -17.35 5.38 -6.49
CA LEU A 130 -16.60 4.40 -7.27
C LEU A 130 -17.43 4.00 -8.49
N VAL A 131 -16.83 4.06 -9.67
CA VAL A 131 -17.49 3.69 -10.93
C VAL A 131 -16.75 2.51 -11.53
N LEU A 132 -17.46 1.39 -11.71
CA LEU A 132 -16.96 0.18 -12.35
C LEU A 132 -17.38 0.13 -13.82
N TYR A 133 -16.41 0.01 -14.71
CA TYR A 133 -16.63 -0.43 -16.07
C TYR A 133 -16.35 -1.93 -16.16
N PHE A 134 -17.37 -2.73 -16.49
CA PHE A 134 -17.22 -4.16 -16.70
C PHE A 134 -18.25 -4.68 -17.74
N PRO A 135 -17.89 -4.64 -19.04
CA PRO A 135 -18.80 -4.97 -20.13
C PRO A 135 -19.41 -6.37 -20.08
N GLU A 136 -18.73 -7.34 -19.45
CA GLU A 136 -19.26 -8.70 -19.31
C GLU A 136 -20.40 -8.80 -18.28
N LEU A 137 -20.53 -7.81 -17.38
CA LEU A 137 -21.60 -7.75 -16.39
C LEU A 137 -22.68 -6.71 -16.72
N SER A 138 -22.31 -5.62 -17.39
CA SER A 138 -23.24 -4.53 -17.73
C SER A 138 -22.72 -3.70 -18.89
N ASP A 139 -23.63 -3.31 -19.79
CA ASP A 139 -23.35 -2.38 -20.89
C ASP A 139 -23.10 -0.95 -20.40
N LEU A 140 -23.52 -0.61 -19.18
CA LEU A 140 -23.38 0.71 -18.58
C LEU A 140 -22.41 0.66 -17.37
N PRO A 141 -21.67 1.75 -17.10
CA PRO A 141 -20.88 1.85 -15.88
C PRO A 141 -21.76 1.72 -14.63
N LEU A 142 -21.27 0.96 -13.64
CA LEU A 142 -21.96 0.70 -12.37
C LEU A 142 -21.40 1.61 -11.28
N TYR A 143 -22.27 2.20 -10.46
CA TYR A 143 -21.91 3.21 -9.46
C TYR A 143 -22.08 2.66 -8.05
N PHE A 144 -21.06 2.89 -7.22
CA PHE A 144 -21.02 2.49 -5.81
C PHE A 144 -20.59 3.67 -4.96
N THR A 145 -21.48 4.15 -4.11
CA THR A 145 -21.24 5.35 -3.28
C THR A 145 -21.10 4.97 -1.81
N GLY A 146 -20.08 5.52 -1.14
CA GLY A 146 -19.92 5.46 0.31
C GLY A 146 -19.93 6.87 0.91
N THR A 147 -20.56 7.04 2.06
CA THR A 147 -20.67 8.33 2.75
C THR A 147 -20.41 8.18 4.24
N THR A 148 -19.74 9.16 4.82
CA THR A 148 -19.46 9.20 6.26
C THR A 148 -19.67 10.60 6.79
N ASP A 149 -20.46 10.71 7.85
CA ASP A 149 -20.72 11.97 8.55
C ASP A 149 -19.74 12.16 9.71
N GLY A 150 -19.48 13.41 10.04
CA GLY A 150 -18.67 13.78 11.19
C GLY A 150 -18.59 15.28 11.36
N LYS A 151 -17.45 15.75 11.88
CA LYS A 151 -17.19 17.17 12.11
C LYS A 151 -15.74 17.52 11.80
N ILE A 152 -15.52 18.79 11.49
CA ILE A 152 -14.19 19.38 11.44
C ILE A 152 -13.68 19.57 12.87
N THR A 153 -12.42 19.25 13.11
CA THR A 153 -11.73 19.46 14.40
C THR A 153 -11.74 20.93 14.81
N ALA A 154 -11.65 21.20 16.11
CA ALA A 154 -11.54 22.57 16.66
C ALA A 154 -10.10 23.10 16.69
N THR A 155 -9.11 22.24 16.44
CA THR A 155 -7.70 22.60 16.50
C THR A 155 -6.93 21.97 15.34
N ASP A 156 -5.97 22.70 14.79
CA ASP A 156 -5.07 22.14 13.78
C ASP A 156 -4.18 21.07 14.42
N ASN A 157 -4.34 19.83 13.98
CA ASN A 157 -3.64 18.69 14.55
C ASN A 157 -2.32 18.48 13.82
N GLN A 158 -1.20 18.73 14.51
CA GLN A 158 0.13 18.38 14.02
C GLN A 158 0.45 16.92 14.35
N PHE A 159 0.75 16.12 13.34
CA PHE A 159 1.16 14.71 13.43
C PHE A 159 1.75 14.27 12.09
N ASP A 160 2.48 13.16 12.07
CA ASP A 160 3.07 12.60 10.86
C ASP A 160 2.13 11.59 10.18
N THR A 161 2.29 11.40 8.86
CA THR A 161 1.57 10.36 8.11
C THR A 161 1.78 8.99 8.75
N ASN A 162 0.71 8.20 8.83
CA ASN A 162 0.79 6.85 9.36
C ASN A 162 1.78 6.00 8.55
N VAL A 163 2.66 5.31 9.28
CA VAL A 163 3.77 4.56 8.71
C VAL A 163 3.29 3.41 7.82
N ILE A 164 2.21 2.70 8.18
CA ILE A 164 1.73 1.53 7.42
C ILE A 164 0.58 1.92 6.49
N TYR A 165 -0.27 2.85 6.90
CA TYR A 165 -1.52 3.19 6.21
C TYR A 165 -1.45 4.62 5.64
N PRO A 166 -0.85 4.82 4.46
CA PRO A 166 -0.52 6.15 3.94
C PRO A 166 -1.73 7.04 3.63
N TRP A 167 -2.96 6.50 3.62
CA TRP A 167 -4.19 7.29 3.50
C TRP A 167 -4.65 7.92 4.82
N LEU A 168 -4.07 7.49 5.95
CA LEU A 168 -4.19 8.13 7.26
C LEU A 168 -3.06 9.15 7.40
N ASP A 169 -3.13 10.21 6.60
CA ASP A 169 -2.08 11.22 6.47
C ASP A 169 -2.43 12.56 7.14
N ASN A 170 -1.44 13.44 7.17
CA ASN A 170 -1.54 14.83 7.64
C ASN A 170 -1.64 15.85 6.48
N LYS A 171 -1.89 15.39 5.25
CA LYS A 171 -1.84 16.20 4.02
C LYS A 171 -3.22 16.45 3.42
N THR A 172 -4.14 15.52 3.61
CA THR A 172 -5.51 15.53 3.07
C THR A 172 -6.53 15.99 4.11
N PHE A 173 -7.80 16.07 3.71
CA PHE A 173 -8.90 16.45 4.61
C PHE A 173 -9.04 15.50 5.83
N ASN A 174 -8.52 14.27 5.74
CA ASN A 174 -8.50 13.31 6.84
C ASN A 174 -7.83 13.86 8.11
N ARG A 175 -6.90 14.83 7.97
CA ARG A 175 -6.24 15.49 9.11
C ARG A 175 -7.17 16.40 9.93
N TRP A 176 -8.30 16.79 9.37
CA TRP A 176 -9.28 17.68 10.02
C TRP A 176 -10.61 16.99 10.33
N PHE A 177 -10.86 15.82 9.74
CA PHE A 177 -12.12 15.10 9.88
C PHE A 177 -12.16 14.24 11.13
N ILE A 178 -13.11 14.50 12.02
CA ILE A 178 -13.47 13.66 13.16
C ILE A 178 -14.76 12.90 12.80
N PRO A 179 -14.72 11.58 12.62
CA PRO A 179 -15.92 10.79 12.36
C PRO A 179 -16.97 10.90 13.45
N LYS A 180 -18.23 10.67 13.10
CA LYS A 180 -19.33 10.62 14.08
C LYS A 180 -19.01 9.60 15.19
N ASN A 181 -19.27 10.00 16.44
CA ASN A 181 -18.99 9.22 17.67
C ASN A 181 -17.51 9.03 18.02
N GLU A 182 -16.57 9.65 17.29
CA GLU A 182 -15.16 9.69 17.67
C GLU A 182 -14.79 11.06 18.24
N THR A 183 -13.66 11.11 18.95
CA THR A 183 -13.14 12.33 19.60
C THR A 183 -11.87 12.87 18.97
N VAL A 184 -11.23 12.09 18.08
CA VAL A 184 -9.99 12.45 17.39
C VAL A 184 -10.17 12.32 15.88
N VAL A 185 -9.29 12.99 15.13
CA VAL A 185 -9.33 12.97 13.66
C VAL A 185 -9.06 11.56 13.12
N ILE A 186 -9.67 11.20 11.97
CA ILE A 186 -9.62 9.84 11.41
C ILE A 186 -8.18 9.36 11.20
N SER A 187 -7.26 10.24 10.79
CA SER A 187 -5.85 9.90 10.60
C SER A 187 -5.10 9.53 11.89
N LYS A 188 -5.65 9.86 13.07
CA LYS A 188 -5.09 9.50 14.39
C LYS A 188 -5.76 8.29 15.01
N LEU A 189 -6.83 7.76 14.41
CA LEU A 189 -7.49 6.57 14.92
C LEU A 189 -6.63 5.32 14.69
N PRO A 190 -6.71 4.32 15.58
CA PRO A 190 -6.31 2.96 15.26
C PRO A 190 -7.01 2.50 13.98
N ILE A 191 -6.32 1.70 13.15
CA ILE A 191 -6.84 1.29 11.84
C ILE A 191 -8.18 0.56 11.96
N GLU A 192 -8.37 -0.23 13.01
CA GLU A 192 -9.59 -0.99 13.27
C GLU A 192 -10.79 -0.07 13.49
N LYS A 193 -10.56 1.13 14.03
CA LYS A 193 -11.59 2.17 14.17
C LYS A 193 -11.73 3.01 12.90
N ALA A 194 -10.62 3.37 12.27
CA ALA A 194 -10.64 4.15 11.03
C ALA A 194 -11.44 3.43 9.93
N ASP A 195 -11.28 2.11 9.81
CA ASP A 195 -12.00 1.27 8.84
C ASP A 195 -13.53 1.32 9.00
N LEU A 196 -14.04 1.49 10.23
CA LEU A 196 -15.48 1.60 10.49
C LEU A 196 -16.09 2.87 9.89
N HIS A 197 -15.26 3.90 9.69
CA HIS A 197 -15.63 5.22 9.22
C HIS A 197 -15.05 5.55 7.84
N ASP A 198 -14.49 4.56 7.15
CA ASP A 198 -13.87 4.78 5.85
C ASP A 198 -14.93 4.89 4.75
N PHE A 199 -15.18 6.12 4.33
CA PHE A 199 -16.09 6.46 3.23
C PHE A 199 -15.74 5.75 1.92
N ARG A 200 -14.45 5.48 1.64
CA ARG A 200 -14.03 4.71 0.46
C ARG A 200 -14.26 3.22 0.68
N GLY A 201 -13.94 2.72 1.87
CA GLY A 201 -14.25 1.36 2.31
C GLY A 201 -15.73 1.01 2.17
N LEU A 202 -16.64 1.94 2.47
CA LEU A 202 -18.07 1.76 2.25
C LEU A 202 -18.44 1.62 0.77
N ALA A 203 -17.82 2.38 -0.13
CA ALA A 203 -18.01 2.25 -1.58
C ALA A 203 -17.46 0.92 -2.11
N PHE A 204 -16.24 0.55 -1.69
CA PHE A 204 -15.60 -0.72 -2.04
C PHE A 204 -16.37 -1.91 -1.51
N LYS A 205 -16.93 -1.85 -0.30
CA LYS A 205 -17.77 -2.92 0.24
C LYS A 205 -18.95 -3.22 -0.68
N LYS A 206 -19.67 -2.17 -1.14
CA LYS A 206 -20.79 -2.34 -2.09
C LYS A 206 -20.34 -2.94 -3.42
N LEU A 207 -19.18 -2.52 -3.94
CA LEU A 207 -18.57 -3.11 -5.13
C LEU A 207 -18.25 -4.60 -4.93
N LEU A 208 -17.58 -4.94 -3.83
CA LEU A 208 -17.13 -6.30 -3.53
C LEU A 208 -18.32 -7.23 -3.29
N ASP A 209 -19.33 -6.79 -2.53
CA ASP A 209 -20.58 -7.52 -2.32
C ASP A 209 -21.29 -7.78 -3.68
N PHE A 210 -21.30 -6.78 -4.57
CA PHE A 210 -21.84 -6.95 -5.93
C PHE A 210 -21.05 -8.00 -6.74
N LEU A 211 -19.72 -7.89 -6.80
CA LEU A 211 -18.88 -8.82 -7.56
C LEU A 211 -18.94 -10.26 -6.99
N GLU A 212 -19.01 -10.40 -5.67
CA GLU A 212 -19.21 -11.70 -5.00
C GLU A 212 -20.59 -12.28 -5.35
N SER A 213 -21.65 -11.46 -5.33
CA SER A 213 -23.01 -11.90 -5.72
C SER A 213 -23.10 -12.36 -7.19
N LYS A 214 -22.18 -11.88 -8.04
CA LYS A 214 -22.04 -12.30 -9.45
C LYS A 214 -21.05 -13.44 -9.64
N ASN A 215 -20.53 -14.04 -8.56
CA ASN A 215 -19.52 -15.10 -8.57
C ASN A 215 -18.22 -14.73 -9.31
N VAL A 216 -17.92 -13.45 -9.45
CA VAL A 216 -16.69 -12.97 -10.12
C VAL A 216 -15.49 -13.09 -9.17
N ILE A 217 -15.72 -12.81 -7.89
CA ILE A 217 -14.72 -12.92 -6.83
C ILE A 217 -15.24 -13.82 -5.71
N LYS A 218 -14.31 -14.27 -4.87
CA LYS A 218 -14.56 -15.04 -3.65
C LYS A 218 -13.64 -14.52 -2.56
N LYS A 219 -14.08 -14.61 -1.30
CA LYS A 219 -13.18 -14.43 -0.16
C LYS A 219 -12.03 -15.44 -0.23
N LYS A 220 -10.82 -15.00 0.12
CA LYS A 220 -9.68 -15.90 0.28
C LYS A 220 -10.01 -16.87 1.41
N SER A 221 -9.80 -18.17 1.17
CA SER A 221 -9.76 -19.12 2.27
C SER A 221 -8.55 -18.77 3.15
N PRO A 222 -8.64 -18.93 4.48
CA PRO A 222 -7.49 -18.84 5.37
C PRO A 222 -6.46 -19.95 5.14
N GLU A 223 -6.72 -20.84 4.17
CA GLU A 223 -5.73 -21.78 3.69
C GLU A 223 -4.53 -20.98 3.18
N THR A 224 -3.44 -21.07 3.94
CA THR A 224 -2.08 -20.85 3.44
C THR A 224 -2.07 -21.30 1.99
N PRO A 225 -1.61 -20.47 1.02
CA PRO A 225 -1.31 -21.02 -0.29
C PRO A 225 -0.32 -22.15 -0.03
N SER A 226 -0.82 -23.39 -0.03
CA SER A 226 -0.03 -24.56 -0.32
C SER A 226 0.28 -24.34 -1.78
N ILE A 227 1.31 -23.54 -2.03
CA ILE A 227 2.06 -23.78 -3.23
C ILE A 227 2.45 -25.23 -3.06
N ASP A 228 1.84 -26.10 -3.87
CA ASP A 228 2.14 -27.51 -3.83
C ASP A 228 3.66 -27.57 -3.97
N SER A 229 4.35 -28.02 -2.93
CA SER A 229 5.82 -27.98 -2.85
C SER A 229 6.44 -28.73 -4.04
N ASN A 230 5.64 -29.55 -4.72
CA ASN A 230 5.98 -30.32 -5.90
C ASN A 230 5.87 -29.54 -7.22
N GLU A 231 5.19 -28.38 -7.30
CA GLU A 231 5.04 -27.61 -8.56
C GLU A 231 6.03 -26.44 -8.72
N LEU A 232 6.71 -26.05 -7.64
CA LEU A 232 7.62 -24.91 -7.69
C LEU A 232 8.88 -25.20 -8.52
N PHE A 233 9.34 -26.44 -8.55
CA PHE A 233 10.73 -26.75 -8.86
C PHE A 233 10.86 -28.15 -9.49
N ASP A 234 11.25 -28.22 -10.76
CA ASP A 234 11.65 -29.48 -11.42
C ASP A 234 13.18 -29.64 -11.30
N GLY A 235 13.66 -30.55 -10.45
CA GLY A 235 15.11 -30.84 -10.26
C GLY A 235 15.64 -30.72 -8.81
N GLU A 236 16.94 -30.93 -8.62
CA GLU A 236 17.66 -30.67 -7.35
C GLU A 236 18.04 -29.18 -7.26
N PHE A 237 17.60 -28.49 -6.20
CA PHE A 237 17.84 -27.06 -5.99
C PHE A 237 18.65 -26.86 -4.71
N GLN A 238 19.62 -25.93 -4.74
CA GLN A 238 20.38 -25.55 -3.54
C GLN A 238 20.01 -24.13 -3.11
N CYS A 239 19.62 -23.98 -1.84
CA CYS A 239 19.24 -22.70 -1.26
C CYS A 239 20.04 -22.44 0.01
N HIS A 240 20.91 -21.44 -0.03
CA HIS A 240 21.63 -20.93 1.15
C HIS A 240 20.92 -19.69 1.70
N ILE A 241 20.43 -19.76 2.92
CA ILE A 241 19.82 -18.61 3.62
C ILE A 241 20.84 -18.08 4.62
N ILE A 242 21.44 -16.92 4.31
CA ILE A 242 22.51 -16.33 5.11
C ILE A 242 21.94 -15.22 5.99
N VAL A 243 21.98 -15.46 7.30
CA VAL A 243 21.40 -14.60 8.33
C VAL A 243 22.48 -14.07 9.27
N GLY A 244 22.16 -12.99 10.00
CA GLY A 244 23.11 -12.36 10.92
C GLY A 244 22.93 -10.85 10.98
N LEU A 245 23.65 -10.20 11.90
CA LEU A 245 23.51 -8.76 12.15
C LEU A 245 24.01 -7.89 10.97
N THR A 246 23.59 -6.62 10.96
CA THR A 246 24.09 -5.61 10.01
C THR A 246 25.62 -5.54 10.08
N CYS A 247 26.28 -5.49 8.91
CA CYS A 247 27.73 -5.53 8.74
C CYS A 247 28.43 -6.84 9.17
N ALA A 248 27.71 -7.93 9.44
CA ALA A 248 28.33 -9.21 9.81
C ALA A 248 29.12 -9.89 8.67
N GLY A 249 28.89 -9.51 7.40
CA GLY A 249 29.55 -10.12 6.23
C GLY A 249 28.64 -10.99 5.36
N LYS A 250 27.31 -10.98 5.61
CA LYS A 250 26.32 -11.74 4.83
C LYS A 250 26.48 -11.54 3.32
N THR A 251 26.49 -10.29 2.86
CA THR A 251 26.65 -9.94 1.44
C THR A 251 28.00 -10.38 0.88
N THR A 252 29.06 -10.41 1.69
CA THR A 252 30.38 -10.89 1.26
C THR A 252 30.34 -12.38 0.93
N ILE A 253 29.68 -13.19 1.77
CA ILE A 253 29.51 -14.62 1.50
C ILE A 253 28.63 -14.82 0.25
N ALA A 254 27.54 -14.05 0.12
CA ALA A 254 26.68 -14.15 -1.05
C ALA A 254 27.43 -13.78 -2.35
N GLN A 255 28.26 -12.73 -2.34
CA GLN A 255 29.10 -12.35 -3.46
C GLN A 255 30.15 -13.41 -3.79
N PHE A 256 30.78 -14.00 -2.77
CA PHE A 256 31.70 -15.12 -2.96
C PHE A 256 31.00 -16.28 -3.65
N LEU A 257 29.81 -16.67 -3.17
CA LEU A 257 29.01 -17.71 -3.82
C LEU A 257 28.74 -17.32 -5.27
N VAL A 258 28.13 -16.17 -5.55
CA VAL A 258 27.84 -15.70 -6.93
C VAL A 258 29.05 -15.77 -7.87
N ASN A 259 30.23 -15.32 -7.41
CA ASN A 259 31.42 -15.22 -8.25
C ASN A 259 32.11 -16.57 -8.46
N GLU A 260 32.15 -17.43 -7.44
CA GLU A 260 32.93 -18.69 -7.46
C GLU A 260 32.06 -19.92 -7.74
N SER A 261 30.74 -19.80 -7.64
CA SER A 261 29.79 -20.92 -7.76
C SER A 261 28.50 -20.36 -8.34
N ASN A 262 28.04 -20.82 -9.51
CA ASN A 262 26.92 -20.25 -10.27
C ASN A 262 25.58 -20.11 -9.47
N TYR A 263 25.50 -19.13 -8.59
CA TYR A 263 24.45 -18.86 -7.61
C TYR A 263 23.82 -17.51 -7.94
N LEU A 264 22.50 -17.44 -7.83
CA LEU A 264 21.76 -16.19 -7.88
C LEU A 264 21.64 -15.60 -6.48
N HIS A 265 22.14 -14.38 -6.28
CA HIS A 265 21.93 -13.65 -5.03
C HIS A 265 20.59 -12.93 -5.04
N ILE A 266 19.78 -13.25 -4.03
CA ILE A 266 18.51 -12.59 -3.74
C ILE A 266 18.66 -11.81 -2.42
N GLU A 267 18.62 -10.48 -2.53
CA GLU A 267 18.68 -9.59 -1.37
C GLU A 267 17.24 -9.27 -0.90
N ALA A 268 16.78 -9.92 0.17
CA ALA A 268 15.45 -9.73 0.73
C ALA A 268 15.17 -8.27 1.10
N SER A 269 16.20 -7.49 1.44
CA SER A 269 16.02 -6.06 1.72
C SER A 269 15.55 -5.26 0.49
N ASP A 270 15.82 -5.71 -0.75
CA ASP A 270 15.30 -5.08 -1.97
C ASP A 270 13.78 -5.23 -2.10
N PHE A 271 13.22 -6.36 -1.66
CA PHE A 271 11.78 -6.57 -1.61
C PHE A 271 11.11 -5.69 -0.53
N MET A 272 11.79 -5.40 0.58
CA MET A 272 11.30 -4.37 1.51
C MET A 272 11.26 -2.99 0.84
N HIS A 273 12.29 -2.64 0.05
CA HIS A 273 12.30 -1.38 -0.71
C HIS A 273 11.18 -1.35 -1.78
N GLU A 274 10.87 -2.49 -2.41
CA GLU A 274 9.71 -2.63 -3.30
C GLU A 274 8.41 -2.37 -2.55
N ILE A 275 8.14 -3.09 -1.46
CA ILE A 275 6.95 -2.90 -0.63
C ILE A 275 6.84 -1.44 -0.15
N TYR A 276 7.94 -0.84 0.30
CA TYR A 276 7.98 0.56 0.73
C TYR A 276 7.61 1.52 -0.41
N ARG A 277 8.23 1.38 -1.58
CA ARG A 277 7.96 2.25 -2.74
C ARG A 277 6.55 2.09 -3.28
N GLU A 278 5.99 0.88 -3.19
CA GLU A 278 4.60 0.64 -3.51
C GLU A 278 3.68 1.40 -2.56
N ASN A 279 3.92 1.32 -1.25
CA ASN A 279 3.09 1.95 -0.22
C ASN A 279 3.18 3.48 -0.24
N HIS A 280 4.41 4.02 -0.27
CA HIS A 280 4.70 5.41 0.01
C HIS A 280 5.15 6.23 -1.22
N GLY A 281 5.56 5.57 -2.29
CA GLY A 281 6.13 6.23 -3.47
C GLY A 281 7.60 6.63 -3.31
N VAL A 282 8.11 7.34 -4.33
CA VAL A 282 9.49 7.87 -4.34
C VAL A 282 9.46 9.25 -3.65
N GLY A 283 10.35 9.47 -2.69
CA GLY A 283 10.43 10.75 -1.96
C GLY A 283 9.42 10.91 -0.82
N SER A 284 8.92 9.81 -0.25
CA SER A 284 8.12 9.89 0.98
C SER A 284 8.96 10.32 2.18
N ASP A 285 8.33 11.09 3.07
CA ASP A 285 8.89 11.59 4.32
C ASP A 285 9.00 10.50 5.40
N VAL A 286 8.38 9.34 5.19
CA VAL A 286 8.40 8.21 6.15
C VAL A 286 9.73 7.46 6.06
N PRO A 287 10.54 7.39 7.13
CA PRO A 287 11.81 6.66 7.07
C PRO A 287 11.60 5.16 6.82
N ILE A 288 12.29 4.57 5.84
CA ILE A 288 12.14 3.15 5.51
C ILE A 288 12.46 2.21 6.68
N GLY A 289 13.40 2.58 7.55
CA GLY A 289 13.72 1.80 8.75
C GLY A 289 12.53 1.69 9.71
N LEU A 290 11.80 2.80 9.90
CA LEU A 290 10.58 2.83 10.70
C LEU A 290 9.46 2.04 10.02
N PHE A 291 9.30 2.20 8.71
CA PHE A 291 8.36 1.41 7.91
C PHE A 291 8.60 -0.09 8.06
N ALA A 292 9.84 -0.55 7.86
CA ALA A 292 10.20 -1.96 7.95
C ALA A 292 9.89 -2.52 9.34
N LYS A 293 10.20 -1.76 10.41
CA LYS A 293 9.91 -2.15 11.78
C LYS A 293 8.42 -2.33 12.04
N GLU A 294 7.61 -1.35 11.68
CA GLU A 294 6.16 -1.39 11.96
C GLU A 294 5.44 -2.40 11.05
N LEU A 295 5.83 -2.52 9.78
CA LEU A 295 5.29 -3.53 8.87
C LEU A 295 5.56 -4.94 9.40
N LEU A 296 6.82 -5.26 9.72
CA LEU A 296 7.20 -6.61 10.13
C LEU A 296 6.62 -6.99 11.51
N LYS A 297 6.33 -6.01 12.37
CA LYS A 297 5.59 -6.26 13.62
C LYS A 297 4.14 -6.73 13.35
N LYS A 298 3.49 -6.20 12.31
CA LYS A 298 2.12 -6.59 11.94
C LYS A 298 2.05 -7.79 10.99
N GLN A 299 3.02 -7.88 10.08
CA GLN A 299 3.10 -8.87 9.00
C GLN A 299 4.53 -9.41 8.92
N PRO A 300 4.93 -10.31 9.83
CA PRO A 300 6.30 -10.81 9.90
C PRO A 300 6.77 -11.48 8.60
N GLN A 301 5.85 -11.99 7.79
CA GLN A 301 6.16 -12.78 6.58
C GLN A 301 6.14 -11.94 5.29
N ALA A 302 5.85 -10.63 5.34
CA ALA A 302 5.56 -9.82 4.16
C ALA A 302 6.68 -9.83 3.09
N VAL A 303 7.95 -9.79 3.51
CA VAL A 303 9.11 -9.86 2.60
C VAL A 303 9.32 -11.29 2.10
N ALA A 304 9.21 -12.26 3.00
CA ALA A 304 9.38 -13.67 2.70
C ALA A 304 8.38 -14.16 1.64
N GLU A 305 7.12 -13.72 1.74
CA GLU A 305 6.09 -13.96 0.71
C GLU A 305 6.46 -13.41 -0.66
N ARG A 306 7.03 -12.19 -0.72
CA ARG A 306 7.48 -11.58 -1.98
C ARG A 306 8.64 -12.36 -2.60
N VAL A 307 9.59 -12.79 -1.77
CA VAL A 307 10.70 -13.64 -2.22
C VAL A 307 10.18 -14.98 -2.75
N ILE A 308 9.25 -15.65 -2.04
CA ILE A 308 8.63 -16.89 -2.54
C ILE A 308 7.95 -16.66 -3.88
N ASN A 309 7.13 -15.62 -4.03
CA ASN A 309 6.48 -15.30 -5.31
C ASN A 309 7.49 -15.06 -6.45
N TYR A 310 8.62 -14.43 -6.17
CA TYR A 310 9.72 -14.27 -7.12
C TYR A 310 10.31 -15.63 -7.51
N LEU A 311 10.63 -16.47 -6.54
CA LEU A 311 11.17 -17.81 -6.77
C LEU A 311 10.22 -18.68 -7.60
N SER A 312 8.92 -18.67 -7.29
CA SER A 312 7.91 -19.41 -8.05
C SER A 312 7.84 -19.02 -9.52
N LYS A 313 8.05 -17.72 -9.80
CA LYS A 313 7.94 -17.17 -11.15
C LYS A 313 9.17 -17.45 -12.00
N PHE A 314 10.36 -17.34 -11.42
CA PHE A 314 11.62 -17.41 -12.17
C PHE A 314 12.34 -18.75 -12.05
N LYS A 315 11.97 -19.58 -11.08
CA LYS A 315 12.50 -20.93 -10.82
C LYS A 315 14.04 -21.04 -10.91
N PRO A 316 14.82 -20.18 -10.21
CA PRO A 316 16.28 -20.29 -10.23
C PRO A 316 16.78 -21.56 -9.50
N GLN A 317 17.87 -22.16 -9.98
CA GLN A 317 18.39 -23.46 -9.49
C GLN A 317 19.26 -23.37 -8.22
N ASN A 318 20.25 -22.47 -8.23
CA ASN A 318 21.16 -22.25 -7.10
C ASN A 318 20.94 -20.84 -6.57
N ILE A 319 20.53 -20.73 -5.30
CA ILE A 319 20.09 -19.47 -4.72
C ILE A 319 20.83 -19.22 -3.42
N VAL A 320 21.28 -17.99 -3.25
CA VAL A 320 21.70 -17.47 -1.95
C VAL A 320 20.80 -16.30 -1.57
N ILE A 321 20.16 -16.39 -0.41
CA ILE A 321 19.25 -15.36 0.09
C ILE A 321 19.91 -14.67 1.29
N THR A 322 19.96 -13.34 1.26
CA THR A 322 20.40 -12.51 2.39
C THR A 322 19.35 -11.46 2.73
N GLY A 323 19.49 -10.79 3.86
CA GLY A 323 18.74 -9.55 4.11
C GLY A 323 17.43 -9.68 4.87
N PHE A 324 17.02 -10.91 5.25
CA PHE A 324 15.94 -11.09 6.22
C PHE A 324 16.30 -10.41 7.55
N ARG A 325 15.27 -9.87 8.19
CA ARG A 325 15.36 -9.11 9.44
C ARG A 325 14.80 -9.91 10.62
N LEU A 326 13.86 -10.81 10.38
CA LEU A 326 13.18 -11.60 11.40
C LEU A 326 13.38 -13.11 11.19
N GLU A 327 13.26 -13.85 12.29
CA GLU A 327 13.30 -15.31 12.28
C GLU A 327 12.07 -15.91 11.58
N GLU A 328 10.93 -15.27 11.77
CA GLU A 328 9.65 -15.65 11.17
C GLU A 328 9.70 -15.57 9.64
N GLU A 329 10.48 -14.65 9.06
CA GLU A 329 10.71 -14.57 7.62
C GLU A 329 11.46 -15.82 7.12
N VAL A 330 12.50 -16.21 7.86
CA VAL A 330 13.35 -17.36 7.53
C VAL A 330 12.55 -18.66 7.65
N ALA A 331 11.88 -18.85 8.79
CA ALA A 331 11.03 -20.01 9.03
C ALA A 331 9.92 -20.14 7.97
N TYR A 332 9.32 -19.01 7.56
CA TYR A 332 8.32 -19.02 6.49
C TYR A 332 8.90 -19.50 5.16
N ILE A 333 10.03 -18.96 4.72
CA ILE A 333 10.71 -19.41 3.48
C ILE A 333 11.05 -20.89 3.56
N GLU A 334 11.66 -21.33 4.65
CA GLU A 334 12.05 -22.72 4.85
C GLU A 334 10.85 -23.66 4.76
N SER A 335 9.70 -23.25 5.31
CA SER A 335 8.44 -24.01 5.25
C SER A 335 7.82 -24.10 3.85
N LYS A 336 8.11 -23.12 2.96
CA LYS A 336 7.51 -23.02 1.62
C LYS A 336 8.38 -23.58 0.49
N LEU A 337 9.70 -23.63 0.69
CA LEU A 337 10.61 -24.28 -0.25
C LEU A 337 10.31 -25.79 -0.32
N SER A 338 10.47 -26.40 -1.49
CA SER A 338 10.13 -27.81 -1.70
C SER A 338 10.94 -28.75 -0.81
N SER A 339 10.43 -29.95 -0.56
CA SER A 339 11.18 -31.04 0.08
C SER A 339 12.39 -31.49 -0.74
N LEU A 340 12.37 -31.26 -2.06
CA LEU A 340 13.47 -31.53 -2.99
C LEU A 340 14.56 -30.44 -2.99
N THR A 341 14.37 -29.35 -2.24
CA THR A 341 15.37 -28.29 -2.09
C THR A 341 16.35 -28.65 -0.96
N SER A 342 17.65 -28.69 -1.25
CA SER A 342 18.68 -28.71 -0.21
C SER A 342 18.78 -27.31 0.41
N LYS A 343 18.29 -27.19 1.65
CA LYS A 343 18.20 -25.92 2.38
C LYS A 343 19.34 -25.84 3.40
N HIS A 344 20.10 -24.76 3.36
CA HIS A 344 21.20 -24.53 4.27
C HIS A 344 21.08 -23.14 4.88
N ARG A 345 20.76 -23.10 6.17
CA ARG A 345 20.80 -21.86 6.93
C ARG A 345 22.20 -21.61 7.49
N ILE A 346 22.75 -20.45 7.19
CA ILE A 346 24.10 -20.05 7.61
C ILE A 346 23.97 -18.80 8.48
N VAL A 347 24.37 -18.91 9.74
CA VAL A 347 24.41 -17.77 10.66
C VAL A 347 25.81 -17.17 10.63
N VAL A 348 25.90 -15.92 10.19
CA VAL A 348 27.16 -15.16 10.12
C VAL A 348 27.22 -14.21 11.29
N ASN A 349 28.31 -14.30 12.06
CA ASN A 349 28.57 -13.41 13.16
C ASN A 349 29.89 -12.65 12.95
N ALA A 350 29.95 -11.45 13.50
CA ALA A 350 31.18 -10.68 13.62
C ALA A 350 31.12 -9.83 14.88
N GLU A 351 32.27 -9.64 15.51
CA GLU A 351 32.38 -8.83 16.72
C GLU A 351 31.82 -7.42 16.50
N ARG A 352 31.22 -6.86 17.54
CA ARG A 352 30.60 -5.53 17.51
C ARG A 352 31.55 -4.46 16.95
N LYS A 353 32.79 -4.44 17.43
CA LYS A 353 33.83 -3.48 17.00
C LYS A 353 34.07 -3.55 15.49
N GLU A 354 34.13 -4.76 14.94
CA GLU A 354 34.37 -4.97 13.51
C GLU A 354 33.13 -4.58 12.68
N ARG A 355 31.92 -4.84 13.17
CA ARG A 355 30.68 -4.38 12.51
C ARG A 355 30.56 -2.86 12.51
N GLU A 356 30.94 -2.20 13.61
CA GLU A 356 30.96 -0.75 13.74
C GLU A 356 31.96 -0.12 12.77
N ARG A 357 33.19 -0.67 12.69
CA ARG A 357 34.20 -0.25 11.71
C ARG A 357 33.66 -0.34 10.28
N ARG A 358 33.14 -1.50 9.89
CA ARG A 358 32.56 -1.73 8.55
C ARG A 358 31.37 -0.81 8.25
N LYS A 359 30.61 -0.40 9.27
CA LYS A 359 29.50 0.55 9.10
C LYS A 359 30.03 1.95 8.82
N ALA A 360 31.04 2.40 9.56
CA ALA A 360 31.70 3.68 9.31
C ALA A 360 32.31 3.73 7.90
N ASP A 361 32.97 2.65 7.48
CA ASP A 361 33.55 2.52 6.13
C ASP A 361 32.50 2.55 5.01
N ARG A 362 31.25 2.17 5.29
CA ARG A 362 30.17 2.04 4.28
C ARG A 362 29.56 3.36 3.83
N ASN A 363 29.75 4.46 4.58
CA ASN A 363 29.38 5.84 4.21
C ASN A 363 28.02 6.00 3.47
N ARG A 364 26.94 5.37 3.96
CA ARG A 364 25.60 5.53 3.35
C ARG A 364 24.96 6.84 3.77
N VAL A 365 24.56 7.65 2.78
CA VAL A 365 23.73 8.86 3.01
C VAL A 365 22.40 8.44 3.65
N GLY A 366 22.13 8.91 4.87
CA GLY A 366 20.92 8.60 5.63
C GLY A 366 21.09 7.66 6.82
N ASP A 367 22.29 7.09 7.05
CA ASP A 367 22.61 6.46 8.32
C ASP A 367 22.79 7.57 9.38
N SER A 368 21.81 7.75 10.26
CA SER A 368 22.03 8.55 11.46
C SER A 368 23.20 7.94 12.23
N HIS A 369 24.16 8.75 12.64
CA HIS A 369 25.24 8.36 13.56
C HIS A 369 24.72 7.94 14.96
N SER A 370 23.41 7.74 15.13
CA SER A 370 22.81 7.27 16.35
C SER A 370 23.01 5.76 16.52
N ILE A 371 23.49 5.41 17.71
CA ILE A 371 23.83 4.06 18.20
C ILE A 371 22.66 3.06 18.03
N GLU A 372 21.42 3.54 18.00
CA GLU A 372 20.22 2.72 17.83
C GLU A 372 20.12 2.00 16.49
N SER A 373 20.73 2.50 15.41
CA SER A 373 20.67 1.86 14.09
C SER A 373 21.56 0.60 13.97
N LEU A 374 22.42 0.32 14.96
CA LEU A 374 23.12 -0.96 15.11
C LEU A 374 22.29 -2.01 15.87
N CYS A 375 21.31 -1.56 16.66
CA CYS A 375 20.38 -2.38 17.43
C CYS A 375 19.01 -2.55 16.74
N SER A 376 18.68 -1.71 15.73
CA SER A 376 17.42 -1.77 14.98
C SER A 376 17.36 -2.90 13.95
N GLY A 377 18.40 -3.73 13.85
CA GLY A 377 18.25 -5.09 13.36
C GLY A 377 17.55 -5.89 14.45
N ILE A 378 16.22 -5.86 14.45
CA ILE A 378 15.41 -6.60 15.43
C ILE A 378 15.82 -8.07 15.37
N VAL A 379 16.45 -8.50 16.46
CA VAL A 379 16.60 -9.87 16.98
C VAL A 379 16.86 -10.96 15.94
N ILE A 380 18.15 -11.22 15.71
CA ILE A 380 18.59 -12.61 15.57
C ILE A 380 19.41 -12.90 16.83
N LEU A 381 18.86 -13.79 17.66
CA LEU A 381 19.38 -14.37 18.91
C LEU A 381 18.98 -13.66 20.22
N ALA A 382 17.98 -14.24 20.89
CA ALA A 382 18.11 -14.56 22.30
C ALA A 382 17.81 -16.06 22.45
N THR A 383 18.85 -16.78 22.90
CA THR A 383 19.03 -18.24 23.12
C THR A 383 18.94 -19.14 21.91
#